data_AF-A0A376W0J9-F1
#
_entry.id   AF-A0A376W0J9-F1
#
_cell.length_a   1.000
_cell.length_b   1.000
_cell.length_c   1.000
_cell.angle_alpha   90.00
_cell.angle_beta   90.00
_cell.angle_gamma   90.00
#
_symmetry.space_group_name_H-M   'P 1'
#
loop_
_entity.id
_entity.type
_entity.pdbx_description
1 polymer ?
#
loop_
_entity_poly.entity_id
_entity_poly.type
_entity_poly.pdbx_seq_one_letter_code
_entity_poly.pdbx_strand_id
1 'polypeptide(L)'
;MKKSSRMSIVHSHAAGVDIGAKFHVVAVPPDADAEPIRTFQSFTGDLHRMSDWLKTCHITTVAMESTGVYWLPAFEILEAAGF
;
A
#
# COMPACT_ATOMS: atom_id res chain seq x y z
N MET A 1 -33.04 17.95 -3.90
CA MET A 1 -31.91 17.16 -3.35
C MET A 1 -31.25 16.40 -4.49
N LYS A 2 -29.99 16.69 -4.85
CA LYS A 2 -29.25 15.89 -5.83
C LYS A 2 -28.90 14.54 -5.16
N LYS A 3 -29.35 13.42 -5.72
CA LYS A 3 -28.83 12.09 -5.37
C LYS A 3 -27.34 12.11 -5.70
N SER A 4 -26.49 12.13 -4.67
CA SER A 4 -25.07 11.80 -4.86
C SER A 4 -25.04 10.34 -5.30
N SER A 5 -24.74 10.10 -6.58
CA SER A 5 -24.46 8.76 -7.07
C SER A 5 -23.21 8.29 -6.32
N ARG A 6 -23.35 7.28 -5.45
CA ARG A 6 -22.19 6.60 -4.84
C ARG A 6 -21.27 6.17 -5.97
N MET A 7 -20.03 6.66 -5.96
CA MET A 7 -19.01 6.20 -6.89
C MET A 7 -18.80 4.71 -6.67
N SER A 8 -18.69 3.95 -7.75
CA SER A 8 -18.35 2.53 -7.68
C SER A 8 -16.90 2.36 -7.29
N ILE A 9 -16.62 1.45 -6.36
CA ILE A 9 -15.26 1.04 -6.00
C ILE A 9 -14.72 0.19 -7.16
N VAL A 10 -13.58 0.58 -7.73
CA VAL A 10 -12.93 -0.15 -8.85
C VAL A 10 -11.91 -1.17 -8.33
N HIS A 11 -11.14 -0.81 -7.30
CA HIS A 11 -10.15 -1.67 -6.65
C HIS A 11 -10.52 -1.86 -5.17
N SER A 12 -11.22 -2.94 -4.83
CA SER A 12 -11.66 -3.21 -3.45
C SER A 12 -10.53 -3.68 -2.54
N HIS A 13 -9.48 -4.27 -3.11
CA HIS A 13 -8.31 -4.79 -2.39
C HIS A 13 -7.07 -3.92 -2.68
N ALA A 14 -7.23 -2.60 -2.52
CA ALA A 14 -6.18 -1.63 -2.77
C ALA A 14 -5.48 -1.24 -1.47
N ALA A 15 -4.15 -1.12 -1.52
CA ALA A 15 -3.37 -0.47 -0.47
C ALA A 15 -2.88 0.91 -0.94
N GLY A 16 -2.76 1.85 0.00
CA GLY A 16 -2.11 3.14 -0.21
C GLY A 16 -0.79 3.19 0.54
N VAL A 17 0.26 3.71 -0.10
CA VAL A 17 1.59 3.90 0.50
C VAL A 17 2.00 5.36 0.41
N ASP A 18 2.27 5.97 1.56
CA ASP A 18 2.97 7.25 1.68
C ASP A 18 4.47 6.97 1.82
N ILE A 19 5.24 7.35 0.79
CA ILE A 19 6.66 7.03 0.67
C ILE A 19 7.52 8.15 1.27
N GLY A 20 8.00 7.94 2.49
CA GLY A 20 9.05 8.75 3.10
C GLY A 20 10.46 8.21 2.87
N ALA A 21 11.47 9.07 3.02
CA ALA A 21 12.89 8.71 2.88
C ALA A 21 13.38 7.68 3.91
N LYS A 22 12.82 7.70 5.13
CA LYS A 22 13.22 6.83 6.24
C LYS A 22 12.25 5.67 6.48
N PHE A 23 10.96 5.90 6.21
CA PHE A 23 9.90 4.94 6.44
C PHE A 23 8.73 5.21 5.50
N HIS A 24 7.87 4.22 5.34
CA HIS A 24 6.65 4.28 4.56
C HIS A 24 5.46 3.99 5.47
N VAL A 25 4.38 4.75 5.29
CA VAL A 25 3.11 4.50 5.98
C VAL A 25 2.17 3.85 4.99
N VAL A 26 1.67 2.66 5.34
CA VAL A 26 0.90 1.81 4.44
C VAL A 26 -0.48 1.57 5.04
N ALA A 27 -1.52 1.83 4.29
CA ALA A 27 -2.91 1.58 4.66
C ALA A 27 -3.54 0.51 3.76
N VAL A 28 -4.27 -0.43 4.35
CA VAL A 28 -5.09 -1.44 3.69
C VAL A 28 -6.58 -1.22 4.01
N PRO A 29 -7.54 -1.94 3.39
CA PRO A 29 -8.94 -1.85 3.80
C PRO A 29 -9.11 -2.14 5.30
N PRO A 30 -10.02 -1.43 6.01
CA PRO A 30 -10.15 -1.54 7.47
C PRO A 30 -10.49 -2.95 7.98
N ASP A 31 -11.03 -3.81 7.13
CA ASP A 31 -11.41 -5.19 7.41
C ASP A 31 -10.35 -6.23 7.00
N ALA A 32 -9.25 -5.79 6.37
CA ALA A 32 -8.18 -6.68 5.93
C ALA A 32 -7.19 -7.09 7.05
N ASP A 33 -7.07 -6.29 8.11
CA ASP A 33 -6.19 -6.54 9.26
C ASP A 33 -6.71 -5.81 10.51
N ALA A 34 -6.39 -6.30 11.71
CA ALA A 34 -6.74 -5.63 12.97
C ALA A 34 -5.98 -4.31 13.18
N GLU A 35 -4.80 -4.19 12.57
CA GLU A 35 -3.99 -2.98 12.49
C GLU A 35 -3.82 -2.61 11.00
N PRO A 36 -4.82 -1.95 10.38
CA PRO A 36 -4.88 -1.74 8.93
C PRO A 36 -3.96 -0.61 8.43
N ILE A 37 -3.23 0.05 9.34
CA ILE A 37 -2.25 1.08 9.01
C ILE A 37 -0.96 0.71 9.72
N ARG A 38 0.12 0.53 8.97
CA ARG A 38 1.43 0.14 9.52
C ARG A 38 2.56 0.98 8.92
N THR A 39 3.65 1.09 9.67
CA THR A 39 4.86 1.79 9.26
C THR A 39 5.99 0.79 9.03
N PHE A 40 6.68 0.90 7.90
CA PHE A 40 7.84 0.08 7.53
C PHE A 40 9.04 0.98 7.29
N GLN A 41 10.26 0.60 7.70
CA GLN A 41 11.45 1.39 7.33
C GLN A 41 11.78 1.23 5.84
N SER A 42 12.55 2.17 5.27
CA SER A 42 12.89 2.17 3.84
C SER A 42 14.00 1.18 3.45
N PHE A 43 14.49 0.36 4.38
CA PHE A 43 15.50 -0.66 4.11
C PHE A 43 14.86 -1.91 3.48
N THR A 44 15.58 -2.58 2.58
CA THR A 44 15.09 -3.74 1.81
C THR A 44 14.39 -4.81 2.65
N GLY A 45 14.90 -5.12 3.84
CA GLY A 45 14.27 -6.11 4.73
C GLY A 45 12.86 -5.71 5.20
N ASP A 46 12.61 -4.42 5.43
CA ASP A 46 11.28 -3.92 5.77
C ASP A 46 10.37 -3.82 4.55
N LEU A 47 10.92 -3.53 3.37
CA LEU A 47 10.14 -3.54 2.12
C LEU A 47 9.61 -4.95 1.79
N HIS A 48 10.40 -6.00 2.07
CA HIS A 48 9.91 -7.38 1.97
C HIS A 48 8.84 -7.69 3.02
N ARG A 49 9.01 -7.25 4.28
CA ARG A 49 7.97 -7.41 5.31
C ARG A 49 6.68 -6.69 4.95
N MET A 50 6.78 -5.51 4.33
CA MET A 50 5.65 -4.78 3.78
C MET A 50 4.95 -5.59 2.69
N SER A 51 5.71 -6.15 1.75
CA SER A 51 5.19 -7.02 0.67
C SER A 51 4.46 -8.26 1.24
N ASP A 52 5.07 -8.96 2.19
CA ASP A 52 4.48 -10.13 2.84
C ASP A 52 3.17 -9.79 3.55
N TRP A 53 3.16 -8.67 4.28
CA TRP A 53 1.95 -8.21 4.96
C TRP A 53 0.83 -7.83 3.98
N LEU A 54 1.15 -7.16 2.87
CA LEU A 54 0.18 -6.84 1.83
C LEU A 54 -0.43 -8.12 1.22
N LYS A 55 0.34 -9.22 1.10
CA LYS A 55 -0.22 -10.52 0.68
C LYS A 55 -1.17 -11.10 1.73
N THR A 56 -0.85 -11.01 3.03
CA THR A 56 -1.75 -11.49 4.09
C THR A 56 -3.07 -10.71 4.13
N CYS A 57 -3.03 -9.43 3.75
CA CYS A 57 -4.20 -8.56 3.62
C CYS A 57 -4.96 -8.74 2.29
N HIS A 58 -4.56 -9.72 1.46
CA HIS A 58 -5.15 -10.00 0.15
C HIS A 58 -5.14 -8.80 -0.82
N ILE A 59 -4.15 -7.91 -0.71
CA ILE A 59 -4.01 -6.76 -1.59
C ILE A 59 -3.60 -7.19 -2.99
N THR A 60 -4.24 -6.58 -3.99
CA THR A 60 -4.01 -6.86 -5.42
C THR A 60 -3.64 -5.60 -6.21
N THR A 61 -3.67 -4.43 -5.58
CA THR A 61 -3.33 -3.17 -6.25
C THR A 61 -2.73 -2.24 -5.21
N VAL A 62 -1.63 -1.56 -5.54
CA VAL A 62 -0.97 -0.61 -4.64
C VAL A 62 -0.89 0.76 -5.31
N ALA A 63 -1.38 1.78 -4.62
CA ALA A 63 -1.15 3.18 -5.00
C ALA A 63 -0.03 3.76 -4.11
N MET A 64 0.93 4.44 -4.72
CA MET A 64 2.06 5.07 -4.00
C MET A 64 2.05 6.58 -4.22
N GLU A 65 2.22 7.34 -3.14
CA GLU A 65 2.50 8.78 -3.18
C GLU A 65 3.97 8.97 -2.80
N SER A 66 4.71 9.73 -3.62
CA SER A 66 6.09 10.08 -3.32
C SER A 66 6.45 11.41 -3.97
N THR A 67 7.17 12.24 -3.23
CA THR A 67 7.74 13.50 -3.73
C THR A 67 9.19 13.37 -4.21
N GLY A 68 9.80 12.18 -4.10
CA GLY A 68 11.20 11.92 -4.45
C GLY A 68 11.42 10.54 -5.06
N VAL A 69 12.67 10.06 -5.12
CA VAL A 69 13.02 8.78 -5.79
C VAL A 69 12.83 7.53 -4.93
N TYR A 70 12.43 7.68 -3.65
CA TYR A 70 12.36 6.58 -2.70
C TYR A 70 11.26 5.56 -3.00
N TRP A 71 10.38 5.83 -3.97
CA TRP A 71 9.38 4.87 -4.43
C TRP A 71 9.99 3.71 -5.21
N LEU A 72 11.12 3.93 -5.89
CA LEU A 72 11.66 2.95 -6.84
C LEU A 72 11.98 1.60 -6.18
N PRO A 73 12.69 1.52 -5.03
CA PRO A 73 12.94 0.24 -4.37
C PRO A 73 11.67 -0.47 -3.89
N ALA A 74 10.68 0.29 -3.41
CA ALA A 74 9.39 -0.26 -3.00
C ALA A 74 8.60 -0.81 -4.20
N PHE A 75 8.59 -0.07 -5.30
CA PHE A 75 7.97 -0.49 -6.56
C PHE A 75 8.61 -1.77 -7.10
N GLU A 76 9.93 -1.84 -7.23
CA GLU A 76 10.63 -3.01 -7.76
C GLU A 76 10.30 -4.28 -6.97
N ILE A 77 10.26 -4.20 -5.64
CA ILE A 77 9.94 -5.34 -4.76
C ILE A 77 8.47 -5.74 -4.90
N LEU A 78 7.55 -4.77 -4.95
CA LEU A 78 6.12 -5.05 -5.04
C LEU A 78 5.73 -5.56 -6.45
N GLU A 79 6.33 -5.03 -7.51
CA GLU A 79 6.17 -5.53 -8.88
C GLU A 79 6.67 -6.98 -8.98
N ALA A 80 7.87 -7.27 -8.45
CA ALA A 80 8.41 -8.63 -8.41
C ALA A 80 7.54 -9.61 -7.60
N ALA A 81 6.82 -9.12 -6.58
CA ALA A 81 5.86 -9.90 -5.80
C ALA A 81 4.48 -10.02 -6.47
N GLY A 82 4.26 -9.39 -7.63
CA GLY A 82 3.03 -9.47 -8.41
C GLY A 82 1.85 -8.70 -7.82
N PHE A 83 2.10 -7.46 -7.38
CA PHE A 83 1.06 -6.48 -7.03
C PHE A 83 0.69 -5.57 -8.19
#